data_AF-A0A0B6YWP8-F1
#
_entry.id   AF-A0A0B6YWP8-F1
#
_cell.length_a   1.000
_cell.length_b   1.000
_cell.length_c   1.000
_cell.angle_alpha   90.00
_cell.angle_beta   90.00
_cell.angle_gamma   90.00
#
_symmetry.space_group_name_H-M   'P 1'
#
loop_
_entity.id
_entity.type
_entity.pdbx_description
1 polymer ?
#
loop_
_entity_poly.entity_id
_entity_poly.type
_entity_poly.pdbx_seq_one_letter_code
_entity_poly.pdbx_strand_id
1 'polypeptide(L)' 'PFLDLSLDIPAQFSSRLTKPKDGEPVCTLSDCLASFTDVEELEDSELYMCNNCKQRQRSTKKFWIRRL' A
#
# COMPACT_ATOMS: atom_id res chain seq x y z
N PRO A 1 13.46 -11.22 -1.80
CA PRO A 1 12.57 -12.38 -2.01
C PRO A 1 11.62 -12.47 -0.82
N PHE A 2 10.38 -12.87 -1.03
CA PHE A 2 9.36 -13.02 0.01
C PHE A 2 8.75 -14.42 -0.09
N LEU A 3 8.26 -14.97 1.03
CA LEU A 3 7.56 -16.27 1.07
C LEU A 3 6.04 -16.08 1.12
N ASP A 4 5.60 -14.93 1.62
CA ASP A 4 4.21 -14.51 1.76
C ASP A 4 4.09 -12.99 1.49
N LEU A 5 2.85 -12.52 1.41
CA LEU A 5 2.52 -11.10 1.35
C LEU A 5 1.59 -10.75 2.50
N SER A 6 2.02 -9.81 3.33
CA SER A 6 1.14 -9.15 4.32
C SER A 6 0.38 -8.03 3.63
N LEU A 7 -0.95 -8.14 3.58
CA LEU A 7 -1.81 -7.17 2.94
C LEU A 7 -2.67 -6.48 4.00
N ASP A 8 -2.59 -5.15 4.04
CA ASP A 8 -3.48 -4.34 4.85
C ASP A 8 -4.88 -4.29 4.23
N ILE A 9 -5.89 -4.18 5.08
CA ILE A 9 -7.26 -3.89 4.62
C ILE A 9 -7.37 -2.38 4.41
N PRO A 10 -7.71 -1.91 3.20
CA PRO A 10 -7.81 -0.49 2.92
C PRO A 10 -8.74 0.24 3.90
N ALA A 11 -8.37 1.46 4.31
CA ALA A 11 -9.03 2.19 5.39
C ALA A 11 -10.53 2.41 5.16
N GLN A 12 -10.96 2.57 3.90
CA GLN A 12 -12.36 2.69 3.51
C GLN A 12 -13.20 1.45 3.82
N PHE A 13 -12.55 0.30 4.04
CA PHE A 13 -13.21 -0.96 4.39
C PHE A 13 -12.98 -1.37 5.85
N SER A 14 -11.92 -0.86 6.49
CA SER A 14 -11.52 -1.21 7.87
C SER A 14 -12.44 -0.63 8.95
N SER A 15 -13.08 0.51 8.72
CA SER A 15 -13.87 1.24 9.73
C SER A 15 -15.25 0.64 10.03
N ARG A 16 -15.64 -0.49 9.42
CA ARG A 16 -16.98 -1.04 9.56
C ARG A 16 -17.11 -1.91 10.81
N LEU A 17 -17.62 -1.31 11.88
CA LEU A 17 -18.10 -2.02 13.08
C LEU A 17 -19.38 -2.83 12.84
N THR A 18 -20.09 -2.57 11.75
CA THR A 18 -21.37 -3.19 11.41
C THR A 18 -21.28 -3.97 10.10
N LYS A 19 -22.07 -5.06 10.00
CA LYS A 19 -22.17 -5.82 8.75
C LYS A 19 -22.57 -4.89 7.59
N PRO A 20 -21.93 -5.01 6.42
CA PRO A 20 -22.31 -4.22 5.24
C PRO A 20 -23.79 -4.49 4.93
N LYS A 21 -24.54 -3.43 4.65
CA LYS A 21 -25.93 -3.54 4.19
C LYS A 21 -25.94 -4.07 2.75
N ASP A 22 -27.05 -4.69 2.35
CA ASP A 22 -27.22 -5.16 0.97
C ASP A 22 -26.97 -4.01 -0.03
N GLY A 23 -26.02 -4.22 -0.94
CA GLY A 23 -25.61 -3.25 -1.95
C GLY A 23 -24.38 -2.38 -1.60
N GLU A 24 -23.83 -2.47 -0.38
CA GLU A 24 -22.57 -1.80 -0.08
C GLU A 24 -21.36 -2.56 -0.64
N PRO A 25 -20.33 -1.85 -1.15
CA PRO A 25 -19.11 -2.50 -1.64
C PRO A 25 -18.39 -3.21 -0.50
N VAL A 26 -18.05 -4.47 -0.68
CA VAL A 26 -17.26 -5.29 0.25
C VAL A 26 -15.81 -5.29 -0.23
N CYS A 27 -14.85 -5.25 0.70
CA CYS A 27 -13.44 -5.38 0.35
C CYS A 27 -13.17 -6.73 -0.30
N THR A 28 -12.51 -6.72 -1.45
CA THR A 28 -12.02 -7.92 -2.12
C THR A 28 -10.51 -8.05 -1.92
N LEU A 29 -9.96 -9.25 -2.15
CA LEU A 29 -8.51 -9.45 -2.17
C LEU A 29 -7.82 -8.59 -3.24
N SER A 30 -8.51 -8.34 -4.36
CA SER A 30 -8.01 -7.47 -5.43
C SER A 30 -7.84 -6.04 -4.94
N ASP A 31 -8.72 -5.55 -4.07
CA ASP A 31 -8.61 -4.20 -3.49
C ASP A 31 -7.37 -4.10 -2.59
N CYS A 32 -7.12 -5.12 -1.76
CA CYS A 32 -5.93 -5.15 -0.91
C CYS A 32 -4.63 -5.23 -1.73
N LEU A 33 -4.60 -6.08 -2.76
CA LEU A 33 -3.45 -6.19 -3.66
C LEU A 33 -3.21 -4.91 -4.46
N ALA A 34 -4.27 -4.25 -4.92
CA ALA A 34 -4.17 -2.96 -5.59
C ALA A 34 -3.53 -1.93 -4.65
N SER A 35 -4.09 -1.76 -3.45
CA SER A 35 -3.56 -0.86 -2.42
C SER A 35 -2.10 -1.15 -2.06
N PHE A 36 -1.72 -2.43 -1.97
CA PHE A 36 -0.33 -2.83 -1.68
C PHE A 36 0.66 -2.42 -2.77
N THR A 37 0.20 -2.34 -4.03
CA THR A 37 1.04 -1.98 -5.18
C THR A 37 0.91 -0.53 -5.61
N ASP A 38 0.15 0.30 -4.89
CA ASP A 38 0.03 1.72 -5.18
C ASP A 38 1.34 2.48 -4.91
N VAL A 39 1.44 3.67 -5.51
CA VAL A 39 2.56 4.57 -5.23
C VAL A 39 2.29 5.26 -3.90
N GLU A 40 3.26 5.16 -2.99
CA GLU A 40 3.24 5.86 -1.70
C GLU A 40 4.34 6.92 -1.64
N GLU A 41 4.09 8.00 -0.91
CA GLU A 41 5.14 8.94 -0.49
C GLU A 41 5.76 8.44 0.81
N LEU A 42 7.09 8.39 0.87
CA LEU A 42 7.82 8.01 2.08
C LEU A 42 7.71 9.13 3.12
N GLU A 43 7.50 8.73 4.39
CA GLU A 43 7.42 9.67 5.50
C GLU A 43 8.77 10.38 5.76
N ASP A 44 8.76 11.46 6.55
CA ASP A 44 9.97 12.23 6.87
C ASP A 44 11.00 11.40 7.67
N SER A 45 10.58 10.29 8.30
CA SER A 45 11.46 9.31 8.94
C SER A 45 12.16 8.37 7.94
N GLU A 46 11.66 8.30 6.71
CA GLU A 46 12.05 7.33 5.66
C GLU A 46 12.68 7.99 4.43
N LEU A 47 13.14 9.25 4.54
CA LEU A 47 13.72 10.00 3.43
C LEU A 47 14.83 9.23 2.71
N TYR A 48 14.67 9.08 1.40
CA TYR A 48 15.63 8.39 0.54
C TYR A 48 16.84 9.28 0.21
N MET A 49 18.02 8.67 0.21
CA MET A 49 19.27 9.33 -0.21
C MET A 49 19.38 9.29 -1.74
N CYS A 50 19.08 10.40 -2.40
CA CYS A 50 19.14 10.47 -3.86
C CYS A 50 20.60 10.49 -4.35
N ASN A 51 20.97 9.50 -5.17
CA ASN A 51 22.31 9.42 -5.74
C ASN A 51 22.65 10.57 -6.70
N ASN A 52 21.66 11.27 -7.26
CA ASN A 52 21.91 12.43 -8.12
C ASN A 52 22.05 13.71 -7.29
N CYS A 53 21.10 13.98 -6.39
CA CYS A 53 21.10 15.20 -5.57
C CYS A 53 22.10 15.16 -4.40
N LYS A 54 22.58 13.97 -4.02
CA LYS A 54 23.48 13.72 -2.89
C LYS A 54 22.92 14.17 -1.53
N GLN A 55 21.59 14.10 -1.36
CA GLN A 55 20.91 14.47 -0.12
C GLN A 55 19.70 13.56 0.16
N ARG A 56 19.29 13.51 1.43
CA ARG A 56 18.01 12.91 1.84
C ARG A 56 16.87 13.81 1.43
N GLN A 57 15.85 13.25 0.79
CA GLN A 57 14.70 14.01 0.31
C GLN A 57 13.44 13.15 0.23
N ARG A 58 12.28 13.80 0.15
CA ARG A 58 11.01 13.13 -0.11
C ARG A 58 11.08 12.37 -1.42
N SER A 59 10.53 11.17 -1.42
CA SER A 59 10.58 10.24 -2.54
C SER A 59 9.33 9.36 -2.53
N THR A 60 9.01 8.79 -3.68
CA THR A 60 7.93 7.83 -3.80
C THR A 60 8.47 6.41 -3.87
N LYS A 61 7.67 5.45 -3.44
CA LYS A 61 7.95 4.02 -3.50
C LYS A 61 6.75 3.30 -4.10
N LYS A 62 7.02 2.23 -4.84
CA LYS A 62 5.98 1.37 -5.43
C LYS A 62 6.46 -0.07 -5.46
N PHE A 63 5.63 -0.99 -4.99
CA PHE A 63 5.88 -2.41 -5.12
C PHE A 63 5.38 -2.97 -6.46
N TRP A 64 6.09 -3.97 -6.97
CA TRP A 64 5.70 -4.71 -8.17
C TRP A 64 5.86 -6.20 -7.92
N ILE A 65 4.84 -6.99 -8.23
CA ILE A 65 4.90 -8.44 -8.20
C ILE A 65 5.49 -8.91 -9.55
N ARG A 66 6.79 -9.17 -9.60
CA ARG A 66 7.47 -9.60 -10.83
C ARG A 66 7.27 -11.09 -11.14
N ARG A 67 7.13 -11.91 -10.10
CA ARG A 67 6.96 -13.36 -10.21
C ARG A 67 6.13 -13.85 -9.03
N LEU A 68 5.19 -14.73 -9.33
CA LEU A 68 4.38 -15.50 -8.38
C LEU A 68 4.97 -16.90 -8.23
#